data_AF-A0A553E3G2-F1
#
_entry.id   AF-A0A553E3G2-F1
#
_cell.length_a   1.000
_cell.length_b   1.000
_cell.length_c   1.000
_cell.angle_alpha   90.00
_cell.angle_beta   90.00
_cell.angle_gamma   90.00
#
_symmetry.space_group_name_H-M   'P 1'
#
loop_
_entity.id
_entity.type
_entity.pdbx_description
1 polymer ?
#
loop_
_entity_poly.entity_id
_entity_poly.type
_entity_poly.pdbx_seq_one_letter_code
_entity_poly.pdbx_strand_id
1 'polypeptide(L)'
;MTTIADQFGMKEALAQLGVKAINNGTSTGINSFSSGEILESHSPVDGKLIASVLTTTPADYENVMQTATEAFKTFRLLPAPQRGEIVRQFGDKLRQNKEALGKLVSYEMGKSLQEGYGEVQEMIDICDFAVGLSRQLHGLTMHSERPGHRMYEQYHPMGIVGIISAFNFPVAVWAWNTALAWICGDVCVWKPSEKTPLCGIACQNIIAQVIQENNLPEGISCLINGDYSIGQLMTADKRIPLVSATGSTRMGKIVAQAVAARLGKSLLELGGNNAIIVTPDADIKMTVIGAVFGAVGTAGQRCTSTRRLIIHESIYDKVKEAIVSAYKQLRIGNPLDENNHVGPLIDIHAVEMYATALNKVVEQGGKILVEGGVLTGEGYESGCYVKPAIAEAENSFEIVQHETFAPVLYLIKYSGTVENAIDVQNGVAQGLSSAIMTNNLREAEHFLSVVGSDCGIANVNIGTSGAEIGGAFGGEKETGGGRESGSDAWKIYMRRQTNTINYTTSLPLAQGIKFDL
;
A
#
# COMPACT_ATOMS: atom_id res chain seq x y z
N MET A 1 14.04 -22.71 -27.03
CA MET A 1 14.52 -22.59 -25.64
C MET A 1 13.29 -22.46 -24.75
N THR A 2 13.23 -23.18 -23.65
CA THR A 2 12.15 -23.07 -22.65
C THR A 2 12.17 -21.67 -22.05
N THR A 3 11.03 -20.96 -22.04
CA THR A 3 10.99 -19.59 -21.46
C THR A 3 11.03 -19.64 -19.93
N ILE A 4 11.40 -18.55 -19.25
CA ILE A 4 11.30 -18.46 -17.78
C ILE A 4 9.87 -18.78 -17.33
N ALA A 5 8.87 -18.25 -18.02
CA ALA A 5 7.46 -18.55 -17.78
C ALA A 5 7.16 -20.07 -17.81
N ASP A 6 7.73 -20.81 -18.76
CA ASP A 6 7.55 -22.27 -18.85
C ASP A 6 8.27 -23.02 -17.72
N GLN A 7 9.46 -22.55 -17.31
CA GLN A 7 10.25 -23.21 -16.25
C GLN A 7 9.58 -23.15 -14.88
N PHE A 8 8.86 -22.07 -14.58
CA PHE A 8 8.25 -21.83 -13.27
C PHE A 8 6.73 -22.05 -13.25
N GLY A 9 6.16 -22.64 -14.31
CA GLY A 9 4.75 -23.02 -14.38
C GLY A 9 3.80 -21.82 -14.44
N MET A 10 4.21 -20.73 -15.10
CA MET A 10 3.39 -19.51 -15.20
C MET A 10 2.14 -19.74 -16.04
N LYS A 11 2.17 -20.63 -17.04
CA LYS A 11 0.99 -20.95 -17.84
C LYS A 11 -0.11 -21.59 -16.99
N GLU A 12 0.26 -22.52 -16.12
CA GLU A 12 -0.64 -23.18 -15.18
C GLU A 12 -1.18 -22.18 -14.16
N ALA A 13 -0.32 -21.31 -13.62
CA ALA A 13 -0.72 -20.25 -12.70
C ALA A 13 -1.74 -19.28 -13.33
N LEU A 14 -1.47 -18.78 -14.54
CA LEU A 14 -2.37 -17.89 -15.26
C LEU A 14 -3.71 -18.56 -15.58
N ALA A 15 -3.69 -19.83 -16.00
CA ALA A 15 -4.89 -20.60 -16.28
C ALA A 15 -5.75 -20.80 -15.02
N GLN A 16 -5.12 -21.12 -13.87
CA GLN A 16 -5.80 -21.24 -12.58
C GLN A 16 -6.47 -19.93 -12.15
N LEU A 17 -5.81 -18.80 -12.41
CA LEU A 17 -6.34 -17.45 -12.10
C LEU A 17 -7.36 -16.95 -13.12
N GLY A 18 -7.66 -17.72 -14.18
CA GLY A 18 -8.56 -17.32 -15.25
C GLY A 18 -8.04 -16.17 -16.11
N VAL A 19 -6.72 -15.91 -16.10
CA VAL A 19 -6.09 -14.90 -16.94
C VAL A 19 -5.93 -15.45 -18.36
N LYS A 20 -6.51 -14.74 -19.32
CA LYS A 20 -6.49 -15.08 -20.76
C LYS A 20 -5.39 -14.30 -21.47
N ALA A 21 -5.15 -14.61 -22.75
CA ALA A 21 -4.24 -13.83 -23.58
C ALA A 21 -4.71 -12.38 -23.77
N ILE A 22 -6.02 -12.17 -23.91
CA ILE A 22 -6.67 -10.85 -23.91
C ILE A 22 -7.79 -10.88 -22.88
N ASN A 23 -7.77 -9.94 -21.94
CA ASN A 23 -8.71 -9.84 -20.82
C ASN A 23 -9.55 -8.57 -20.95
N ASN A 24 -10.78 -8.62 -20.46
CA ASN A 24 -11.59 -7.41 -20.29
C ASN A 24 -11.12 -6.69 -19.02
N GLY A 25 -10.66 -5.44 -19.15
CA GLY A 25 -10.19 -4.61 -18.04
C GLY A 25 -11.29 -3.96 -17.21
N THR A 26 -12.56 -4.15 -17.57
CA THR A 26 -13.71 -3.61 -16.84
C THR A 26 -14.59 -4.75 -16.35
N SER A 27 -15.02 -4.67 -15.09
CA SER A 27 -15.93 -5.65 -14.48
C SER A 27 -16.84 -4.98 -13.46
N THR A 28 -18.06 -5.47 -13.33
CA THR A 28 -18.98 -5.09 -12.26
C THR A 28 -19.02 -6.12 -11.12
N GLY A 29 -18.27 -7.21 -11.21
CA GLY A 29 -18.42 -8.34 -10.31
C GLY A 29 -18.19 -9.63 -11.08
N ILE A 30 -19.26 -10.20 -11.62
CA ILE A 30 -19.22 -11.44 -12.40
C ILE A 30 -19.10 -11.11 -13.90
N ASN A 31 -19.79 -10.06 -14.34
CA ASN A 31 -19.76 -9.61 -15.72
C ASN A 31 -18.50 -8.77 -16.03
N SER A 32 -17.74 -9.20 -17.04
CA SER A 32 -16.55 -8.49 -17.52
C SER A 32 -16.71 -8.09 -18.99
N PHE A 33 -16.47 -6.82 -19.29
CA PHE A 33 -16.62 -6.17 -20.59
C PHE A 33 -15.54 -5.10 -20.75
N SER A 34 -15.20 -4.64 -21.95
CA SER A 34 -14.33 -3.47 -22.18
C SER A 34 -14.37 -3.06 -23.64
N SER A 35 -14.33 -1.75 -23.88
CA SER A 35 -14.42 -1.19 -25.23
C SER A 35 -13.24 -0.29 -25.58
N GLY A 36 -12.20 -0.23 -24.73
CA GLY A 36 -11.04 0.65 -24.90
C GLY A 36 -9.87 0.00 -25.63
N GLU A 37 -8.78 0.76 -25.70
CA GLU A 37 -7.53 0.32 -26.32
C GLU A 37 -6.88 -0.82 -25.55
N ILE A 38 -6.03 -1.57 -26.24
CA ILE A 38 -5.26 -2.66 -25.64
C ILE A 38 -4.10 -2.08 -24.82
N LEU A 39 -4.03 -2.49 -23.56
CA LEU A 39 -2.87 -2.34 -22.68
C LEU A 39 -2.12 -3.68 -22.61
N GLU A 40 -0.83 -3.68 -22.94
CA GLU A 40 0.03 -4.85 -22.85
C GLU A 40 0.74 -4.89 -21.50
N SER A 41 0.68 -6.03 -20.80
CA SER A 41 1.44 -6.27 -19.57
C SER A 41 2.69 -7.08 -19.89
N HIS A 42 3.85 -6.42 -19.79
CA HIS A 42 5.17 -7.04 -20.00
C HIS A 42 5.83 -7.30 -18.66
N SER A 43 6.48 -8.46 -18.51
CA SER A 43 7.18 -8.79 -17.27
C SER A 43 8.50 -8.04 -17.18
N PRO A 44 8.82 -7.36 -16.05
CA PRO A 44 10.16 -6.80 -15.83
C PRO A 44 11.24 -7.89 -15.67
N VAL A 45 10.84 -9.15 -15.47
CA VAL A 45 11.75 -10.28 -15.27
C VAL A 45 12.52 -10.63 -16.54
N ASP A 46 11.86 -10.61 -17.69
CA ASP A 46 12.45 -11.02 -18.97
C ASP A 46 12.02 -10.18 -20.17
N GLY A 47 11.23 -9.12 -19.94
CA GLY A 47 10.75 -8.20 -20.98
C GLY A 47 9.71 -8.82 -21.90
N LYS A 48 9.18 -10.01 -21.59
CA LYS A 48 8.18 -10.66 -22.44
C LYS A 48 6.77 -10.26 -22.07
N LEU A 49 5.91 -10.22 -23.09
CA LEU A 49 4.47 -10.07 -22.94
C LEU A 49 3.90 -11.23 -22.13
N ILE A 50 3.20 -10.91 -21.04
CA ILE A 50 2.47 -11.88 -20.22
C ILE A 50 1.09 -12.11 -20.84
N ALA A 51 0.31 -11.04 -20.96
CA ALA A 51 -1.01 -10.98 -21.57
C ALA A 51 -1.42 -9.51 -21.78
N SER A 52 -2.58 -9.30 -22.39
CA SER A 52 -3.13 -7.98 -22.68
C SER A 52 -4.47 -7.75 -21.98
N VAL A 53 -4.81 -6.49 -21.75
CA VAL A 53 -6.06 -6.03 -21.13
C VAL A 53 -6.70 -4.95 -22.00
N LEU A 54 -7.95 -5.13 -22.39
CA LEU A 54 -8.75 -4.08 -23.00
C LEU A 54 -9.11 -3.06 -21.92
N THR A 55 -8.77 -1.79 -22.14
CA THR A 55 -8.96 -0.73 -21.14
C THR A 55 -10.43 -0.28 -21.04
N THR A 56 -10.75 0.37 -19.93
CA THR A 56 -12.03 0.97 -19.63
C THR A 56 -12.21 2.26 -20.42
N THR A 57 -13.32 2.43 -21.12
CA THR A 57 -13.73 3.72 -21.70
C THR A 57 -14.57 4.54 -20.71
N PRO A 58 -14.78 5.84 -20.93
CA PRO A 58 -15.71 6.63 -20.12
C PRO A 58 -17.14 6.06 -20.08
N ALA A 59 -17.59 5.40 -21.16
CA ALA A 59 -18.90 4.75 -21.21
C ALA A 59 -18.93 3.47 -20.37
N ASP A 60 -17.86 2.66 -20.42
CA ASP A 60 -17.72 1.47 -19.57
C ASP A 60 -17.68 1.88 -18.08
N TYR A 61 -16.94 2.95 -17.75
CA TYR A 61 -16.89 3.53 -16.41
C TYR A 61 -18.28 3.95 -15.90
N GLU A 62 -19.07 4.63 -16.74
CA GLU A 62 -20.43 5.03 -16.35
C GLU A 62 -21.33 3.82 -16.06
N ASN A 63 -21.23 2.75 -16.85
CA ASN A 63 -21.95 1.49 -16.58
C ASN A 63 -21.54 0.88 -15.23
N VAL A 64 -20.24 0.85 -14.94
CA VAL A 64 -19.72 0.40 -13.63
C VAL A 64 -20.31 1.22 -12.49
N MET A 65 -20.32 2.55 -12.63
CA MET A 65 -20.80 3.44 -11.58
C MET A 65 -22.31 3.33 -11.34
N GLN A 66 -23.12 3.13 -12.39
CA GLN A 66 -24.55 2.86 -12.25
C GLN A 66 -24.77 1.54 -11.49
N THR A 67 -24.06 0.49 -11.88
CA THR A 67 -24.18 -0.84 -11.28
C THR A 67 -23.77 -0.82 -9.80
N ALA A 68 -22.63 -0.21 -9.48
CA ALA A 68 -22.18 -0.04 -8.09
C ALA A 68 -23.17 0.80 -7.25
N THR A 69 -23.75 1.85 -7.82
CA THR A 69 -24.74 2.69 -7.13
C THR A 69 -26.00 1.89 -6.76
N GLU A 70 -26.47 1.02 -7.66
CA GLU A 70 -27.62 0.16 -7.38
C GLU A 70 -27.28 -0.93 -6.36
N ALA A 71 -26.10 -1.55 -6.47
CA ALA A 71 -25.61 -2.57 -5.54
C ALA A 71 -25.54 -2.06 -4.10
N PHE A 72 -25.04 -0.84 -3.90
CA PHE A 72 -24.92 -0.24 -2.57
C PHE A 72 -26.26 -0.14 -1.85
N LYS A 73 -27.37 0.11 -2.57
CA LYS A 73 -28.70 0.28 -1.96
C LYS A 73 -29.14 -0.98 -1.20
N THR A 74 -28.81 -2.16 -1.71
CA THR A 74 -29.16 -3.46 -1.13
C THR A 74 -28.04 -4.02 -0.26
N PHE A 75 -26.79 -3.93 -0.69
CA PHE A 75 -25.64 -4.48 0.04
C PHE A 75 -25.47 -3.88 1.43
N ARG A 76 -25.70 -2.57 1.58
CA ARG A 76 -25.62 -1.87 2.87
C ARG A 76 -26.62 -2.37 3.92
N LEU A 77 -27.72 -3.01 3.48
CA LEU A 77 -28.77 -3.56 4.35
C LEU A 77 -28.41 -4.97 4.86
N LEU A 78 -27.48 -5.66 4.20
CA LEU A 78 -26.98 -6.96 4.65
C LEU A 78 -26.25 -6.77 5.98
N PRO A 79 -26.61 -7.47 7.08
CA PRO A 79 -25.97 -7.28 8.37
C PRO A 79 -24.44 -7.43 8.30
N ALA A 80 -23.69 -6.59 9.02
CA ALA A 80 -22.22 -6.62 8.98
C ALA A 80 -21.62 -8.02 9.20
N PRO A 81 -22.10 -8.87 10.13
CA PRO A 81 -21.57 -10.23 10.27
C PRO A 81 -21.80 -11.13 9.05
N GLN A 82 -22.86 -10.92 8.27
CA GLN A 82 -23.10 -11.65 7.02
C GLN A 82 -22.18 -11.13 5.90
N ARG A 83 -21.88 -9.83 5.89
CA ARG A 83 -20.82 -9.29 5.02
C ARG A 83 -19.45 -9.86 5.39
N GLY A 84 -19.18 -10.04 6.70
CA GLY A 84 -18.00 -10.75 7.18
C GLY A 84 -17.89 -12.18 6.63
N GLU A 85 -18.98 -12.93 6.54
CA GLU A 85 -18.97 -14.27 5.94
C GLU A 85 -18.55 -14.26 4.45
N ILE A 86 -18.95 -13.24 3.68
CA ILE A 86 -18.51 -13.07 2.29
C ILE A 86 -16.99 -12.84 2.24
N VAL A 87 -16.47 -11.97 3.11
CA VAL A 87 -15.02 -11.72 3.22
C VAL A 87 -14.25 -12.97 3.65
N ARG A 88 -14.81 -13.78 4.55
CA ARG A 88 -14.22 -15.07 4.96
C ARG A 88 -14.06 -16.03 3.78
N GLN A 89 -15.11 -16.17 2.96
CA GLN A 89 -15.08 -17.02 1.77
C GLN A 89 -14.11 -16.49 0.72
N PHE A 90 -13.98 -15.17 0.57
CA PHE A 90 -12.94 -14.58 -0.26
C PHE A 90 -11.53 -14.95 0.25
N GLY A 91 -11.29 -14.86 1.57
CA GLY A 91 -10.06 -15.36 2.19
C GLY A 91 -9.78 -16.83 1.88
N ASP A 92 -10.80 -17.70 1.88
CA ASP A 92 -10.64 -19.11 1.51
C ASP A 92 -10.29 -19.30 0.02
N LYS A 93 -10.91 -18.54 -0.88
CA LYS A 93 -10.55 -18.57 -2.30
C LYS A 93 -9.13 -18.04 -2.54
N LEU A 94 -8.67 -17.06 -1.77
CA LEU A 94 -7.28 -16.61 -1.78
C LEU A 94 -6.33 -17.72 -1.32
N ARG A 95 -6.65 -18.44 -0.24
CA ARG A 95 -5.85 -19.60 0.23
C ARG A 95 -5.68 -20.65 -0.86
N GLN A 96 -6.76 -20.96 -1.59
CA GLN A 96 -6.74 -21.92 -2.71
C GLN A 96 -5.87 -21.46 -3.88
N ASN A 97 -5.73 -20.14 -4.08
CA ASN A 97 -5.02 -19.55 -5.20
C ASN A 97 -3.69 -18.88 -4.80
N LYS A 98 -3.24 -19.06 -3.55
CA LYS A 98 -2.08 -18.35 -2.98
C LYS A 98 -0.83 -18.52 -3.82
N GLU A 99 -0.54 -19.76 -4.23
CA GLU A 99 0.65 -20.07 -5.00
C GLU A 99 0.59 -19.44 -6.40
N ALA A 100 -0.53 -19.59 -7.11
CA ALA A 100 -0.70 -19.05 -8.46
C ALA A 100 -0.65 -17.52 -8.45
N LEU A 101 -1.37 -16.87 -7.53
CA LEU A 101 -1.40 -15.42 -7.40
C LEU A 101 -0.05 -14.86 -6.97
N GLY A 102 0.65 -15.50 -6.03
CA GLY A 102 1.98 -15.05 -5.61
C GLY A 102 3.03 -15.15 -6.71
N LYS A 103 2.96 -16.19 -7.56
CA LYS A 103 3.80 -16.30 -8.77
C LYS A 103 3.48 -15.18 -9.77
N LEU A 104 2.20 -14.87 -10.00
CA LEU A 104 1.79 -13.76 -10.86
C LEU A 104 2.31 -12.42 -10.32
N VAL A 105 2.16 -12.15 -9.03
CA VAL A 105 2.70 -10.94 -8.38
C VAL A 105 4.21 -10.86 -8.60
N SER A 106 4.95 -11.95 -8.35
CA SER A 106 6.40 -11.99 -8.54
C SER A 106 6.81 -11.74 -10.00
N TYR A 107 6.08 -12.32 -10.96
CA TYR A 107 6.42 -12.23 -12.38
C TYR A 107 5.97 -10.92 -13.05
N GLU A 108 4.80 -10.39 -12.70
CA GLU A 108 4.28 -9.14 -13.27
C GLU A 108 4.89 -7.90 -12.60
N MET A 109 5.10 -7.92 -11.27
CA MET A 109 5.67 -6.78 -10.54
C MET A 109 7.20 -6.84 -10.43
N GLY A 110 7.79 -8.04 -10.29
CA GLY A 110 9.25 -8.24 -10.17
C GLY A 110 9.78 -8.48 -8.76
N LYS A 111 8.91 -8.56 -7.73
CA LYS A 111 9.34 -8.91 -6.35
C LYS A 111 9.67 -10.38 -6.20
N SER A 112 10.49 -10.75 -5.22
CA SER A 112 10.84 -12.15 -4.97
C SER A 112 9.61 -13.03 -4.71
N LEU A 113 9.71 -14.32 -5.02
CA LEU A 113 8.60 -15.26 -4.90
C LEU A 113 8.02 -15.31 -3.48
N GLN A 114 8.89 -15.26 -2.47
CA GLN A 114 8.50 -15.26 -1.06
C GLN A 114 7.74 -13.98 -0.69
N GLU A 115 8.12 -12.84 -1.24
CA GLU A 115 7.35 -11.61 -1.07
C GLU A 115 6.02 -11.66 -1.83
N GLY A 116 5.97 -12.30 -3.00
CA GLY A 116 4.72 -12.57 -3.71
C GLY A 116 3.76 -13.44 -2.89
N TYR A 117 4.25 -14.51 -2.27
CA TYR A 117 3.46 -15.34 -1.34
C TYR A 117 3.09 -14.60 -0.05
N GLY A 118 3.99 -13.76 0.45
CA GLY A 118 3.76 -12.93 1.63
C GLY A 118 2.65 -11.92 1.38
N GLU A 119 2.65 -11.26 0.22
CA GLU A 119 1.60 -10.29 -0.13
C GLU A 119 0.22 -10.95 -0.21
N VAL A 120 0.11 -12.14 -0.82
CA VAL A 120 -1.17 -12.87 -0.84
C VAL A 120 -1.56 -13.36 0.55
N GLN A 121 -0.58 -13.67 1.42
CA GLN A 121 -0.85 -13.99 2.81
C GLN A 121 -1.43 -12.78 3.56
N GLU A 122 -0.93 -11.57 3.34
CA GLU A 122 -1.49 -10.35 3.93
C GLU A 122 -2.94 -10.12 3.50
N MET A 123 -3.30 -10.47 2.25
CA MET A 123 -4.71 -10.43 1.80
C MET A 123 -5.59 -11.42 2.58
N ILE A 124 -5.07 -12.63 2.86
CA ILE A 124 -5.78 -13.65 3.62
C ILE A 124 -5.96 -13.19 5.07
N ASP A 125 -4.91 -12.65 5.68
CA ASP A 125 -4.90 -12.24 7.08
C ASP A 125 -5.80 -11.02 7.32
N ILE A 126 -5.85 -10.06 6.39
CA ILE A 126 -6.82 -8.96 6.51
C ILE A 126 -8.27 -9.43 6.34
N CYS A 127 -8.52 -10.47 5.54
CA CYS A 127 -9.86 -11.05 5.45
C CYS A 127 -10.29 -11.62 6.81
N ASP A 128 -9.41 -12.38 7.48
CA ASP A 128 -9.71 -12.93 8.80
C ASP A 128 -9.88 -11.83 9.86
N PHE A 129 -9.04 -10.79 9.83
CA PHE A 129 -9.15 -9.63 10.71
C PHE A 129 -10.50 -8.90 10.49
N ALA A 130 -10.88 -8.68 9.23
CA ALA A 130 -12.14 -8.05 8.84
C ALA A 130 -13.35 -8.88 9.29
N VAL A 131 -13.28 -10.22 9.25
CA VAL A 131 -14.33 -11.10 9.80
C VAL A 131 -14.56 -10.81 11.29
N GLY A 132 -13.48 -10.65 12.07
CA GLY A 132 -13.57 -10.22 13.47
C GLY A 132 -14.21 -8.84 13.60
N LEU A 133 -13.72 -7.86 12.85
CA LEU A 133 -14.23 -6.48 12.85
C LEU A 133 -15.69 -6.36 12.42
N SER A 134 -16.22 -7.27 11.61
CA SER A 134 -17.62 -7.27 11.19
C SER A 134 -18.62 -7.36 12.36
N ARG A 135 -18.14 -7.78 13.54
CA ARG A 135 -18.88 -7.82 14.81
C ARG A 135 -18.47 -6.70 15.79
N GLN A 136 -17.53 -5.85 15.39
CA GLN A 136 -16.88 -4.83 16.22
C GLN A 136 -16.93 -3.41 15.65
N LEU A 137 -17.77 -3.14 14.64
CA LEU A 137 -18.05 -1.79 14.13
C LEU A 137 -18.84 -0.97 15.17
N HIS A 138 -18.18 -0.68 16.30
CA HIS A 138 -18.79 -0.12 17.51
C HIS A 138 -18.88 1.40 17.42
N GLY A 139 -19.95 1.93 18.03
CA GLY A 139 -20.04 3.34 18.42
C GLY A 139 -19.88 3.50 19.93
N LEU A 140 -20.25 4.67 20.45
CA LEU A 140 -20.20 4.97 21.87
C LEU A 140 -21.60 5.23 22.40
N THR A 141 -21.96 4.67 23.57
CA THR A 141 -23.13 5.15 24.34
C THR A 141 -22.63 6.11 25.41
N MET A 142 -23.31 7.25 25.57
CA MET A 142 -22.90 8.31 26.51
C MET A 142 -24.11 8.93 27.21
N HIS A 143 -23.90 9.50 28.39
CA HIS A 143 -24.98 10.11 29.16
C HIS A 143 -25.41 11.44 28.54
N SER A 144 -26.72 11.62 28.36
CA SER A 144 -27.28 12.93 27.99
C SER A 144 -27.40 13.80 29.24
N GLU A 145 -27.13 15.10 29.09
CA GLU A 145 -27.43 16.09 30.13
C GLU A 145 -28.94 16.34 30.31
N ARG A 146 -29.76 15.90 29.35
CA ARG A 146 -31.21 16.09 29.36
C ARG A 146 -31.89 14.91 30.08
N PRO A 147 -32.69 15.15 31.13
CA PRO A 147 -33.54 14.11 31.71
C PRO A 147 -34.43 13.48 30.64
N GLY A 148 -34.66 12.18 30.71
CA GLY A 148 -35.53 11.51 29.74
C GLY A 148 -34.92 11.29 28.34
N HIS A 149 -33.61 11.52 28.18
CA HIS A 149 -32.93 11.34 26.89
C HIS A 149 -31.80 10.29 26.95
N ARG A 150 -31.60 9.59 25.85
CA ARG A 150 -30.44 8.72 25.59
C ARG A 150 -29.59 9.32 24.48
N MET A 151 -28.27 9.31 24.64
CA MET A 151 -27.33 9.78 23.62
C MET A 151 -26.35 8.67 23.23
N TYR A 152 -26.07 8.53 21.94
CA TYR A 152 -25.08 7.57 21.44
C TYR A 152 -24.58 7.94 20.04
N GLU A 153 -23.38 7.47 19.71
CA GLU A 153 -22.81 7.50 18.38
C GLU A 153 -23.01 6.15 17.70
N GLN A 154 -23.24 6.17 16.40
CA GLN A 154 -23.29 4.99 15.55
C GLN A 154 -22.57 5.24 14.23
N TYR A 155 -22.24 4.18 13.52
CA TYR A 155 -21.58 4.24 12.22
C TYR A 155 -22.45 3.60 11.15
N HIS A 156 -22.52 4.27 10.00
CA HIS A 156 -23.24 3.77 8.82
C HIS A 156 -22.30 3.62 7.63
N PRO A 157 -22.60 2.70 6.70
CA PRO A 157 -21.89 2.60 5.43
C PRO A 157 -21.81 3.95 4.72
N MET A 158 -20.66 4.21 4.09
CA MET A 158 -20.35 5.44 3.39
C MET A 158 -20.99 5.49 2.00
N GLY A 159 -20.83 4.45 1.18
CA GLY A 159 -21.24 4.43 -0.21
C GLY A 159 -20.33 3.61 -1.12
N ILE A 160 -19.94 4.21 -2.24
CA ILE A 160 -18.93 3.65 -3.13
C ILE A 160 -17.55 4.10 -2.64
N VAL A 161 -16.63 3.15 -2.46
CA VAL A 161 -15.22 3.40 -2.18
C VAL A 161 -14.43 3.23 -3.47
N GLY A 162 -13.89 4.33 -3.99
CA GLY A 162 -12.96 4.31 -5.10
C GLY A 162 -11.57 3.94 -4.60
N ILE A 163 -10.90 2.97 -5.22
CA ILE A 163 -9.57 2.51 -4.82
C ILE A 163 -8.62 2.68 -6.00
N ILE A 164 -7.53 3.41 -5.81
CA ILE A 164 -6.44 3.55 -6.78
C ILE A 164 -5.18 2.95 -6.13
N SER A 165 -4.67 1.84 -6.65
CA SER A 165 -3.49 1.18 -6.08
C SER A 165 -2.24 1.34 -6.94
N ALA A 166 -1.08 1.28 -6.30
CA ALA A 166 0.23 1.33 -6.95
C ALA A 166 0.67 -0.05 -7.47
N PHE A 167 1.71 -0.08 -8.30
CA PHE A 167 2.22 -1.31 -8.92
C PHE A 167 2.94 -2.24 -7.93
N ASN A 168 3.49 -1.70 -6.85
CA ASN A 168 4.48 -2.40 -6.04
C ASN A 168 3.89 -3.35 -5.00
N PHE A 169 2.64 -3.12 -4.59
CA PHE A 169 1.81 -4.05 -3.83
C PHE A 169 0.47 -4.19 -4.56
N PRO A 170 0.47 -4.89 -5.72
CA PRO A 170 -0.64 -4.86 -6.65
C PRO A 170 -1.89 -5.59 -6.14
N VAL A 171 -1.80 -6.35 -5.04
CA VAL A 171 -2.93 -7.13 -4.51
C VAL A 171 -3.25 -6.83 -3.04
N ALA A 172 -2.24 -6.58 -2.19
CA ALA A 172 -2.46 -6.35 -0.75
C ALA A 172 -3.16 -5.02 -0.46
N VAL A 173 -2.74 -3.91 -1.08
CA VAL A 173 -3.34 -2.58 -0.86
C VAL A 173 -4.84 -2.58 -1.19
N TRP A 174 -5.21 -3.24 -2.30
CA TRP A 174 -6.61 -3.41 -2.66
C TRP A 174 -7.36 -4.25 -1.63
N ALA A 175 -6.78 -5.37 -1.18
CA ALA A 175 -7.40 -6.25 -0.19
C ALA A 175 -7.58 -5.53 1.16
N TRP A 176 -6.61 -4.72 1.61
CA TRP A 176 -6.71 -3.94 2.84
C TRP A 176 -7.91 -3.00 2.83
N ASN A 177 -8.08 -2.26 1.73
CA ASN A 177 -9.21 -1.36 1.57
C ASN A 177 -10.53 -2.12 1.44
N THR A 178 -10.55 -3.13 0.58
CA THR A 178 -11.77 -3.78 0.14
C THR A 178 -12.37 -4.69 1.21
N ALA A 179 -11.54 -5.42 1.96
CA ALA A 179 -12.02 -6.25 3.07
C ALA A 179 -12.73 -5.38 4.13
N LEU A 180 -12.14 -4.23 4.49
CA LEU A 180 -12.74 -3.29 5.43
C LEU A 180 -13.99 -2.59 4.88
N ALA A 181 -13.93 -2.09 3.64
CA ALA A 181 -15.06 -1.44 2.98
C ALA A 181 -16.28 -2.38 2.88
N TRP A 182 -16.08 -3.63 2.48
CA TRP A 182 -17.17 -4.61 2.38
C TRP A 182 -17.80 -4.93 3.74
N ILE A 183 -17.01 -5.16 4.80
CA ILE A 183 -17.60 -5.36 6.14
C ILE A 183 -18.29 -4.09 6.65
N CYS A 184 -17.82 -2.90 6.26
CA CYS A 184 -18.43 -1.61 6.57
C CYS A 184 -19.75 -1.39 5.81
N GLY A 185 -20.03 -2.18 4.76
CA GLY A 185 -21.26 -2.17 3.97
C GLY A 185 -21.18 -1.31 2.71
N ASP A 186 -19.96 -0.96 2.31
CA ASP A 186 -19.66 -0.23 1.10
C ASP A 186 -19.46 -1.18 -0.09
N VAL A 187 -19.49 -0.61 -1.29
CA VAL A 187 -19.09 -1.31 -2.52
C VAL A 187 -17.82 -0.66 -3.09
N CYS A 188 -17.02 -1.43 -3.80
CA CYS A 188 -15.68 -0.98 -4.23
C CYS A 188 -15.59 -0.84 -5.75
N VAL A 189 -14.95 0.22 -6.21
CA VAL A 189 -14.53 0.39 -7.61
C VAL A 189 -13.01 0.57 -7.64
N TRP A 190 -12.31 -0.42 -8.16
CA TRP A 190 -10.86 -0.47 -8.13
C TRP A 190 -10.22 -0.14 -9.48
N LYS A 191 -9.30 0.83 -9.49
CA LYS A 191 -8.34 1.07 -10.56
C LYS A 191 -6.93 0.60 -10.14
N PRO A 192 -6.49 -0.59 -10.55
CA PRO A 192 -5.10 -0.98 -10.34
C PRO A 192 -4.14 -0.11 -11.16
N SER A 193 -2.85 -0.20 -10.83
CA SER A 193 -1.79 0.35 -11.66
C SER A 193 -1.79 -0.30 -13.04
N GLU A 194 -1.65 0.51 -14.09
CA GLU A 194 -1.48 0.06 -15.47
C GLU A 194 -0.21 -0.79 -15.70
N LYS A 195 0.73 -0.80 -14.74
CA LYS A 195 1.92 -1.67 -14.79
C LYS A 195 1.68 -3.09 -14.30
N THR A 196 0.59 -3.34 -13.57
CA THR A 196 0.26 -4.66 -13.01
C THR A 196 -1.23 -5.00 -13.19
N PRO A 197 -1.80 -4.87 -14.39
CA PRO A 197 -3.23 -5.02 -14.59
C PRO A 197 -3.71 -6.47 -14.43
N LEU A 198 -2.86 -7.48 -14.67
CA LEU A 198 -3.25 -8.88 -14.60
C LEU A 198 -3.44 -9.36 -13.15
N CYS A 199 -2.67 -8.83 -12.20
CA CYS A 199 -2.93 -8.99 -10.77
C CYS A 199 -4.36 -8.52 -10.41
N GLY A 200 -4.80 -7.40 -11.00
CA GLY A 200 -6.16 -6.90 -10.84
C GLY A 200 -7.23 -7.81 -11.42
N ILE A 201 -7.02 -8.31 -12.64
CA ILE A 201 -7.89 -9.29 -13.29
C ILE A 201 -7.99 -10.57 -12.45
N ALA A 202 -6.86 -11.10 -11.98
CA ALA A 202 -6.81 -12.32 -11.19
C ALA A 202 -7.60 -12.16 -9.87
N CYS A 203 -7.39 -11.06 -9.15
CA CYS A 203 -8.14 -10.76 -7.93
C CYS A 203 -9.65 -10.64 -8.18
N GLN A 204 -10.05 -9.95 -9.26
CA GLN A 204 -11.45 -9.83 -9.65
C GLN A 204 -12.08 -11.18 -9.99
N ASN A 205 -11.36 -12.06 -10.71
CA ASN A 205 -11.82 -13.41 -11.02
C ASN A 205 -12.01 -14.28 -9.76
N ILE A 206 -11.15 -14.11 -8.75
CA ILE A 206 -11.25 -14.85 -7.48
C ILE A 206 -12.51 -14.43 -6.71
N ILE A 207 -12.76 -13.11 -6.55
CA ILE A 207 -13.96 -12.64 -5.84
C ILE A 207 -15.25 -12.91 -6.63
N ALA A 208 -15.21 -12.89 -7.96
CA ALA A 208 -16.37 -13.21 -8.80
C ALA A 208 -16.99 -14.57 -8.48
N GLN A 209 -16.17 -15.57 -8.13
CA GLN A 209 -16.65 -16.89 -7.69
C GLN A 209 -17.49 -16.79 -6.41
N VAL A 210 -17.03 -16.00 -5.43
CA VAL A 210 -17.77 -15.81 -4.16
C VAL A 210 -19.08 -15.07 -4.41
N ILE A 211 -19.09 -14.04 -5.25
CA ILE A 211 -20.30 -13.30 -5.62
C ILE A 211 -21.32 -14.24 -6.27
N GLN A 212 -20.85 -15.08 -7.20
CA GLN A 212 -21.70 -16.05 -7.89
C GLN A 212 -22.24 -17.14 -6.95
N GLU A 213 -21.38 -17.76 -6.12
CA GLU A 213 -21.74 -18.83 -5.19
C GLU A 213 -22.79 -18.38 -4.14
N ASN A 214 -22.79 -17.08 -3.79
CA ASN A 214 -23.72 -16.50 -2.82
C ASN A 214 -24.91 -15.77 -3.45
N ASN A 215 -25.05 -15.76 -4.80
CA ASN A 215 -26.08 -15.02 -5.53
C ASN A 215 -26.14 -13.54 -5.13
N LEU A 216 -24.98 -12.90 -4.96
CA LEU A 216 -24.89 -11.50 -4.58
C LEU A 216 -25.08 -10.58 -5.81
N PRO A 217 -25.58 -9.35 -5.62
CA PRO A 217 -25.77 -8.42 -6.72
C PRO A 217 -24.42 -8.03 -7.38
N GLU A 218 -24.48 -7.83 -8.70
CA GLU A 218 -23.44 -7.09 -9.42
C GLU A 218 -23.23 -5.70 -8.80
N GLY A 219 -22.01 -5.21 -8.84
CA GLY A 219 -21.60 -3.89 -8.39
C GLY A 219 -20.94 -3.83 -7.00
N ILE A 220 -20.80 -4.95 -6.29
CA ILE A 220 -20.12 -5.01 -4.98
C ILE A 220 -18.60 -4.86 -5.13
N SER A 221 -18.03 -5.53 -6.15
CA SER A 221 -16.61 -5.50 -6.51
C SER A 221 -16.48 -5.14 -7.98
N CYS A 222 -16.12 -3.91 -8.28
CA CYS A 222 -15.90 -3.46 -9.64
C CYS A 222 -14.41 -3.24 -9.92
N LEU A 223 -14.02 -3.47 -11.16
CA LEU A 223 -12.67 -3.25 -11.67
C LEU A 223 -12.73 -2.32 -12.89
N ILE A 224 -11.83 -1.35 -12.96
CA ILE A 224 -11.62 -0.47 -14.11
C ILE A 224 -10.11 -0.38 -14.41
N ASN A 225 -9.68 -0.67 -15.63
CA ASN A 225 -8.27 -0.61 -16.02
C ASN A 225 -8.05 0.52 -17.03
N GLY A 226 -6.95 1.23 -16.89
CA GLY A 226 -6.59 2.34 -17.78
C GLY A 226 -5.50 3.18 -17.14
N ASP A 227 -5.10 4.25 -17.79
CA ASP A 227 -4.08 5.17 -17.30
C ASP A 227 -4.63 6.17 -16.27
N TYR A 228 -3.97 7.32 -16.12
CA TYR A 228 -4.41 8.38 -15.21
C TYR A 228 -5.77 9.00 -15.58
N SER A 229 -6.19 8.95 -16.85
CA SER A 229 -7.44 9.56 -17.31
C SER A 229 -8.67 8.89 -16.68
N ILE A 230 -8.65 7.56 -16.53
CA ILE A 230 -9.69 6.82 -15.81
C ILE A 230 -9.67 7.13 -14.31
N GLY A 231 -8.47 7.33 -13.73
CA GLY A 231 -8.33 7.83 -12.36
C GLY A 231 -8.96 9.21 -12.18
N GLN A 232 -8.83 10.11 -13.16
CA GLN A 232 -9.44 11.44 -13.10
C GLN A 232 -10.97 11.37 -13.06
N LEU A 233 -11.59 10.47 -13.84
CA LEU A 233 -13.04 10.24 -13.76
C LEU A 233 -13.47 9.87 -12.34
N MET A 234 -12.77 8.90 -11.72
CA MET A 234 -13.03 8.46 -10.35
C MET A 234 -12.89 9.60 -9.32
N THR A 235 -11.82 10.37 -9.41
CA THR A 235 -11.56 11.45 -8.43
C THR A 235 -12.55 12.60 -8.53
N ALA A 236 -13.12 12.86 -9.71
CA ALA A 236 -14.11 13.91 -9.93
C ALA A 236 -15.57 13.47 -9.67
N ASP A 237 -15.83 12.16 -9.55
CA ASP A 237 -17.20 11.63 -9.45
C ASP A 237 -17.83 11.87 -8.07
N LYS A 238 -18.95 12.61 -8.05
CA LYS A 238 -19.71 12.94 -6.84
C LYS A 238 -20.43 11.75 -6.21
N ARG A 239 -20.58 10.63 -6.93
CA ARG A 239 -21.13 9.37 -6.41
C ARG A 239 -20.16 8.64 -5.48
N ILE A 240 -18.88 8.99 -5.51
CA ILE A 240 -17.81 8.33 -4.73
C ILE A 240 -17.47 9.18 -3.48
N PRO A 241 -18.07 8.91 -2.31
CA PRO A 241 -17.79 9.67 -1.09
C PRO A 241 -16.37 9.49 -0.55
N LEU A 242 -15.71 8.36 -0.81
CA LEU A 242 -14.34 8.07 -0.35
C LEU A 242 -13.48 7.59 -1.53
N VAL A 243 -12.33 8.23 -1.74
CA VAL A 243 -11.27 7.73 -2.63
C VAL A 243 -10.06 7.36 -1.77
N SER A 244 -9.71 6.07 -1.77
CA SER A 244 -8.42 5.60 -1.29
C SER A 244 -7.42 5.59 -2.44
N ALA A 245 -6.31 6.29 -2.30
CA ALA A 245 -5.29 6.42 -3.32
C ALA A 245 -3.89 6.17 -2.77
N THR A 246 -3.24 5.15 -3.31
CA THR A 246 -1.87 4.77 -3.00
C THR A 246 -0.96 5.04 -4.18
N GLY A 247 0.17 5.72 -3.95
CA GLY A 247 1.15 5.99 -5.01
C GLY A 247 2.07 7.16 -4.70
N SER A 248 2.58 7.84 -5.73
CA SER A 248 3.52 8.96 -5.50
C SER A 248 2.85 10.15 -4.81
N THR A 249 3.63 10.91 -4.01
CA THR A 249 3.18 12.17 -3.40
C THR A 249 2.65 13.17 -4.44
N ARG A 250 3.27 13.23 -5.62
CA ARG A 250 2.80 14.07 -6.74
C ARG A 250 1.37 13.69 -7.16
N MET A 251 1.09 12.41 -7.31
CA MET A 251 -0.24 11.90 -7.65
C MET A 251 -1.24 12.21 -6.52
N GLY A 252 -0.87 11.93 -5.28
CA GLY A 252 -1.75 12.16 -4.13
C GLY A 252 -2.17 13.62 -3.95
N LYS A 253 -1.27 14.59 -4.18
CA LYS A 253 -1.61 16.02 -4.15
C LYS A 253 -2.70 16.38 -5.18
N ILE A 254 -2.65 15.81 -6.38
CA ILE A 254 -3.66 16.02 -7.43
C ILE A 254 -4.99 15.38 -7.04
N VAL A 255 -4.96 14.14 -6.54
CA VAL A 255 -6.16 13.43 -6.06
C VAL A 255 -6.83 14.19 -4.91
N ALA A 256 -6.05 14.63 -3.92
CA ALA A 256 -6.54 15.38 -2.77
C ALA A 256 -7.29 16.64 -3.20
N GLN A 257 -6.71 17.42 -4.11
CA GLN A 257 -7.33 18.64 -4.64
C GLN A 257 -8.65 18.35 -5.37
N ALA A 258 -8.66 17.32 -6.24
CA ALA A 258 -9.85 16.96 -7.01
C ALA A 258 -11.00 16.46 -6.11
N VAL A 259 -10.68 15.60 -5.14
CA VAL A 259 -11.67 15.04 -4.21
C VAL A 259 -12.19 16.11 -3.23
N ALA A 260 -11.31 16.95 -2.70
CA ALA A 260 -11.71 18.04 -1.80
C ALA A 260 -12.57 19.11 -2.50
N ALA A 261 -12.31 19.39 -3.80
CA ALA A 261 -13.12 20.34 -4.58
C ALA A 261 -14.61 19.96 -4.65
N ARG A 262 -14.93 18.67 -4.46
CA ARG A 262 -16.31 18.15 -4.38
C ARG A 262 -16.73 17.70 -2.98
N LEU A 263 -15.97 18.08 -1.94
CA LEU A 263 -16.20 17.71 -0.54
C LEU A 263 -16.25 16.19 -0.29
N GLY A 264 -15.54 15.41 -1.10
CA GLY A 264 -15.30 13.98 -0.84
C GLY A 264 -14.22 13.78 0.22
N LYS A 265 -14.09 12.55 0.70
CA LYS A 265 -13.00 12.13 1.58
C LYS A 265 -11.89 11.45 0.77
N SER A 266 -10.65 11.70 1.16
CA SER A 266 -9.48 11.00 0.64
C SER A 266 -8.79 10.22 1.75
N LEU A 267 -8.44 8.97 1.46
CA LEU A 267 -7.44 8.20 2.20
C LEU A 267 -6.19 8.20 1.32
N LEU A 268 -5.09 8.82 1.77
CA LEU A 268 -3.89 8.99 0.96
C LEU A 268 -2.72 8.23 1.61
N GLU A 269 -2.21 7.24 0.88
CA GLU A 269 -1.01 6.47 1.22
C GLU A 269 0.09 6.73 0.21
N LEU A 270 0.92 7.74 0.48
CA LEU A 270 1.84 8.29 -0.51
C LEU A 270 3.31 7.88 -0.27
N GLY A 271 4.25 8.63 -0.83
CA GLY A 271 5.67 8.32 -0.80
C GLY A 271 6.28 8.28 0.60
N GLY A 272 7.38 7.54 0.73
CA GLY A 272 8.16 7.41 1.96
C GLY A 272 9.65 7.70 1.73
N ASN A 273 10.28 8.42 2.65
CA ASN A 273 11.73 8.60 2.67
C ASN A 273 12.32 8.13 4.01
N ASN A 274 12.09 6.84 4.26
CA ASN A 274 12.23 6.22 5.58
C ASN A 274 13.70 6.11 5.99
N ALA A 275 13.97 6.34 7.27
CA ALA A 275 15.30 6.12 7.82
C ALA A 275 15.35 5.20 9.03
N ILE A 276 16.52 4.59 9.22
CA ILE A 276 16.91 3.91 10.45
C ILE A 276 17.98 4.77 11.14
N ILE A 277 17.78 5.09 12.42
CA ILE A 277 18.79 5.70 13.29
C ILE A 277 19.58 4.60 13.98
N VAL A 278 20.91 4.66 13.98
CA VAL A 278 21.80 3.71 14.64
C VAL A 278 22.59 4.42 15.72
N THR A 279 22.33 4.04 16.96
CA THR A 279 22.94 4.63 18.18
C THR A 279 24.20 3.89 18.60
N PRO A 280 25.05 4.47 19.47
CA PRO A 280 26.23 3.76 20.00
C PRO A 280 25.94 2.41 20.67
N ASP A 281 24.75 2.26 21.26
CA ASP A 281 24.30 1.06 21.98
C ASP A 281 23.59 0.05 21.06
N ALA A 282 23.56 0.27 19.75
CA ALA A 282 22.91 -0.60 18.78
C ALA A 282 23.58 -1.98 18.68
N ASP A 283 22.78 -3.04 18.52
CA ASP A 283 23.28 -4.32 18.03
C ASP A 283 23.56 -4.19 16.52
N ILE A 284 24.85 -4.15 16.16
CA ILE A 284 25.30 -3.99 14.77
C ILE A 284 24.82 -5.14 13.89
N LYS A 285 24.75 -6.38 14.40
CA LYS A 285 24.33 -7.54 13.61
C LYS A 285 22.85 -7.41 13.25
N MET A 286 21.99 -7.09 14.22
CA MET A 286 20.56 -6.84 13.95
C MET A 286 20.37 -5.63 13.03
N THR A 287 21.14 -4.56 13.26
CA THR A 287 21.12 -3.35 12.42
C THR A 287 21.41 -3.67 10.96
N VAL A 288 22.45 -4.45 10.68
CA VAL A 288 22.82 -4.83 9.31
C VAL A 288 21.70 -5.62 8.63
N ILE A 289 21.10 -6.60 9.34
CA ILE A 289 20.00 -7.40 8.79
C ILE A 289 18.80 -6.49 8.45
N GLY A 290 18.37 -5.66 9.40
CA GLY A 290 17.23 -4.76 9.22
C GLY A 290 17.46 -3.73 8.10
N ALA A 291 18.64 -3.12 8.05
CA ALA A 291 19.00 -2.12 7.05
C ALA A 291 19.14 -2.72 5.64
N VAL A 292 19.83 -3.86 5.50
CA VAL A 292 20.02 -4.50 4.18
C VAL A 292 18.67 -4.97 3.64
N PHE A 293 17.89 -5.71 4.43
CA PHE A 293 16.57 -6.19 4.00
C PHE A 293 15.64 -5.02 3.64
N GLY A 294 15.60 -3.98 4.48
CA GLY A 294 14.75 -2.80 4.24
C GLY A 294 15.18 -1.99 3.01
N ALA A 295 16.46 -1.97 2.66
CA ALA A 295 16.96 -1.19 1.53
C ALA A 295 16.86 -1.93 0.18
N VAL A 296 17.08 -3.24 0.17
CA VAL A 296 17.19 -4.02 -1.09
C VAL A 296 15.99 -4.92 -1.36
N GLY A 297 15.17 -5.22 -0.34
CA GLY A 297 13.92 -5.95 -0.50
C GLY A 297 13.02 -5.29 -1.54
N THR A 298 12.36 -6.09 -2.38
CA THR A 298 11.59 -5.60 -3.54
C THR A 298 12.39 -4.65 -4.46
N ALA A 299 13.71 -4.79 -4.53
CA ALA A 299 14.61 -3.85 -5.23
C ALA A 299 14.40 -2.38 -4.80
N GLY A 300 14.13 -2.12 -3.51
CA GLY A 300 13.91 -0.79 -2.97
C GLY A 300 12.58 -0.14 -3.36
N GLN A 301 11.66 -0.91 -3.95
CA GLN A 301 10.35 -0.44 -4.45
C GLN A 301 9.21 -0.62 -3.42
N ARG A 302 9.51 -0.64 -2.13
CA ARG A 302 8.49 -0.49 -1.08
C ARG A 302 8.32 0.99 -0.75
N CYS A 303 7.10 1.40 -0.40
CA CYS A 303 6.90 2.70 0.24
C CYS A 303 7.68 2.77 1.56
N THR A 304 7.83 1.65 2.26
CA THR A 304 8.59 1.49 3.51
C THR A 304 10.07 1.16 3.35
N SER A 305 10.63 1.21 2.13
CA SER A 305 12.06 0.92 1.91
C SER A 305 12.95 1.82 2.76
N THR A 306 13.99 1.28 3.37
CA THR A 306 15.01 2.07 4.06
C THR A 306 15.85 2.80 3.03
N ARG A 307 15.75 4.13 3.00
CA ARG A 307 16.48 4.99 2.05
C ARG A 307 17.64 5.72 2.71
N ARG A 308 17.51 6.03 3.99
CA ARG A 308 18.52 6.76 4.78
C ARG A 308 18.92 5.91 5.99
N LEU A 309 20.21 5.81 6.26
CA LEU A 309 20.75 5.19 7.47
C LEU A 309 21.59 6.22 8.21
N ILE A 310 21.06 6.68 9.35
CA ILE A 310 21.61 7.78 10.14
C ILE A 310 22.41 7.18 11.29
N ILE A 311 23.74 7.22 11.21
CA ILE A 311 24.64 6.45 12.07
C ILE A 311 25.46 7.39 12.95
N HIS A 312 25.55 7.07 14.25
CA HIS A 312 26.35 7.85 15.19
C HIS A 312 27.84 7.77 14.83
N GLU A 313 28.54 8.89 14.88
CA GLU A 313 29.95 9.01 14.47
C GLU A 313 30.89 7.99 15.14
N SER A 314 30.63 7.64 16.41
CA SER A 314 31.47 6.72 17.19
C SER A 314 31.46 5.27 16.69
N ILE A 315 30.44 4.88 15.92
CA ILE A 315 30.29 3.53 15.35
C ILE A 315 30.16 3.54 13.83
N TYR A 316 30.23 4.72 13.21
CA TYR A 316 29.98 4.94 11.79
C TYR A 316 30.79 4.00 10.90
N ASP A 317 32.10 3.94 11.08
CA ASP A 317 32.96 3.11 10.23
C ASP A 317 32.69 1.61 10.41
N LYS A 318 32.38 1.15 11.63
CA LYS A 318 32.03 -0.25 11.90
C LYS A 318 30.74 -0.66 11.19
N VAL A 319 29.70 0.16 11.27
CA VAL A 319 28.40 -0.10 10.63
C VAL A 319 28.55 -0.02 9.09
N LYS A 320 29.26 1.00 8.60
CA LYS A 320 29.57 1.18 7.17
C LYS A 320 30.25 -0.06 6.59
N GLU A 321 31.33 -0.52 7.22
CA GLU A 321 32.07 -1.71 6.76
C GLU A 321 31.18 -2.96 6.76
N ALA A 322 30.38 -3.16 7.81
CA ALA A 322 29.50 -4.32 7.93
C ALA A 322 28.42 -4.34 6.83
N ILE A 323 27.79 -3.21 6.54
CA ILE A 323 26.75 -3.10 5.50
C ILE A 323 27.35 -3.25 4.09
N VAL A 324 28.48 -2.59 3.82
CA VAL A 324 29.19 -2.73 2.52
C VAL A 324 29.58 -4.20 2.28
N SER A 325 30.01 -4.90 3.33
CA SER A 325 30.34 -6.33 3.24
C SER A 325 29.10 -7.20 2.98
N ALA A 326 27.98 -6.90 3.63
CA ALA A 326 26.71 -7.61 3.42
C ALA A 326 26.18 -7.46 1.97
N TYR A 327 26.30 -6.26 1.38
CA TYR A 327 25.86 -6.01 -0.01
C TYR A 327 26.58 -6.90 -1.04
N LYS A 328 27.83 -7.31 -0.78
CA LYS A 328 28.59 -8.21 -1.66
C LYS A 328 28.01 -9.63 -1.74
N GLN A 329 27.11 -9.99 -0.83
CA GLN A 329 26.49 -11.32 -0.74
C GLN A 329 25.12 -11.37 -1.44
N LEU A 330 24.65 -10.25 -1.99
CA LEU A 330 23.36 -10.17 -2.67
C LEU A 330 23.41 -10.93 -4.00
N ARG A 331 22.43 -11.82 -4.20
CA ARG A 331 22.20 -12.52 -5.46
C ARG A 331 21.06 -11.81 -6.18
N ILE A 332 21.33 -11.36 -7.39
CA ILE A 332 20.39 -10.62 -8.23
C ILE A 332 20.01 -11.54 -9.39
N GLY A 333 18.73 -11.65 -9.70
CA GLY A 333 18.27 -12.51 -10.78
C GLY A 333 16.76 -12.70 -10.79
N ASN A 334 16.30 -13.67 -11.59
CA ASN A 334 14.90 -14.01 -11.72
C ASN A 334 14.24 -14.18 -10.33
N PRO A 335 13.21 -13.39 -10.00
CA PRO A 335 12.59 -13.40 -8.67
C PRO A 335 11.82 -14.68 -8.36
N LEU A 336 11.49 -15.50 -9.38
CA LEU A 336 10.85 -16.81 -9.19
C LEU A 336 11.83 -17.88 -8.68
N ASP A 337 13.14 -17.65 -8.77
CA ASP A 337 14.16 -18.49 -8.15
C ASP A 337 14.42 -18.02 -6.71
N GLU A 338 14.04 -18.85 -5.74
CA GLU A 338 14.15 -18.58 -4.30
C GLU A 338 15.58 -18.33 -3.81
N ASN A 339 16.59 -18.65 -4.62
CA ASN A 339 17.98 -18.35 -4.30
C ASN A 339 18.31 -16.86 -4.49
N ASN A 340 17.55 -16.12 -5.29
CA ASN A 340 17.81 -14.70 -5.53
C ASN A 340 17.23 -13.82 -4.42
N HIS A 341 18.00 -12.82 -4.01
CA HIS A 341 17.57 -11.85 -2.99
C HIS A 341 16.87 -10.64 -3.62
N VAL A 342 17.26 -10.25 -4.84
CA VAL A 342 16.83 -9.00 -5.49
C VAL A 342 16.38 -9.29 -6.92
N GLY A 343 15.13 -8.93 -7.23
CA GLY A 343 14.56 -8.97 -8.58
C GLY A 343 14.79 -7.66 -9.36
N PRO A 344 14.11 -7.47 -10.49
CA PRO A 344 14.22 -6.26 -11.30
C PRO A 344 13.46 -5.06 -10.69
N LEU A 345 13.78 -3.86 -11.19
CA LEU A 345 12.86 -2.71 -11.12
C LEU A 345 11.66 -2.94 -12.04
N ILE A 346 10.55 -2.23 -11.81
CA ILE A 346 9.29 -2.45 -12.55
C ILE A 346 9.39 -2.15 -14.06
N ASP A 347 10.23 -1.19 -14.46
CA ASP A 347 10.43 -0.84 -15.87
C ASP A 347 11.73 -0.06 -16.10
N ILE A 348 12.04 0.21 -17.37
CA ILE A 348 13.21 0.99 -17.80
C ILE A 348 13.18 2.43 -17.29
N HIS A 349 12.01 3.02 -17.06
CA HIS A 349 11.91 4.37 -16.52
C HIS A 349 12.38 4.42 -15.06
N ALA A 350 12.03 3.42 -14.25
CA ALA A 350 12.56 3.28 -12.91
C ALA A 350 14.09 3.10 -12.92
N VAL A 351 14.64 2.41 -13.92
CA VAL A 351 16.10 2.29 -14.12
C VAL A 351 16.76 3.63 -14.46
N GLU A 352 16.13 4.45 -15.29
CA GLU A 352 16.60 5.81 -15.61
C GLU A 352 16.58 6.71 -14.36
N MET A 353 15.52 6.64 -13.56
CA MET A 353 15.43 7.37 -12.28
C MET A 353 16.53 6.94 -11.31
N TYR A 354 16.77 5.63 -11.21
CA TYR A 354 17.86 5.06 -10.42
C TYR A 354 19.23 5.58 -10.87
N ALA A 355 19.53 5.52 -12.17
CA ALA A 355 20.81 6.01 -12.71
C ALA A 355 20.99 7.51 -12.47
N THR A 356 19.90 8.28 -12.63
CA THR A 356 19.89 9.73 -12.35
C THR A 356 20.21 10.02 -10.88
N ALA A 357 19.66 9.24 -9.94
CA ALA A 357 19.93 9.42 -8.52
C ALA A 357 21.40 9.17 -8.15
N LEU A 358 22.05 8.17 -8.78
CA LEU A 358 23.47 7.91 -8.59
C LEU A 358 24.36 9.03 -9.13
N ASN A 359 24.02 9.59 -10.29
CA ASN A 359 24.75 10.73 -10.83
C ASN A 359 24.59 11.96 -9.92
N LYS A 360 23.35 12.27 -9.52
CA LYS A 360 23.03 13.42 -8.66
C LYS A 360 23.71 13.35 -7.29
N VAL A 361 23.78 12.18 -6.66
CA VAL A 361 24.45 12.08 -5.35
C VAL A 361 25.95 12.40 -5.47
N VAL A 362 26.62 11.99 -6.56
CA VAL A 362 28.02 12.34 -6.81
C VAL A 362 28.18 13.83 -7.15
N GLU A 363 27.31 14.37 -8.00
CA GLU A 363 27.29 15.81 -8.35
C GLU A 363 27.09 16.71 -7.13
N GLN A 364 26.32 16.25 -6.15
CA GLN A 364 26.08 16.97 -4.89
C GLN A 364 27.19 16.77 -3.85
N GLY A 365 28.25 16.02 -4.17
CA GLY A 365 29.42 15.81 -3.32
C GLY A 365 29.43 14.52 -2.51
N GLY A 366 28.45 13.65 -2.72
CA GLY A 366 28.38 12.33 -2.12
C GLY A 366 29.40 11.36 -2.70
N LYS A 367 29.66 10.28 -1.96
CA LYS A 367 30.67 9.27 -2.29
C LYS A 367 30.05 7.89 -2.39
N ILE A 368 30.17 7.25 -3.54
CA ILE A 368 29.71 5.87 -3.74
C ILE A 368 30.61 4.90 -2.95
N LEU A 369 29.98 4.04 -2.15
CA LEU A 369 30.63 2.98 -1.37
C LEU A 369 30.44 1.59 -1.98
N VAL A 370 29.24 1.37 -2.54
CA VAL A 370 28.90 0.18 -3.32
C VAL A 370 28.42 0.68 -4.66
N GLU A 371 29.20 0.39 -5.70
CA GLU A 371 28.90 0.79 -7.06
C GLU A 371 27.57 0.21 -7.52
N GLY A 372 26.71 1.10 -7.99
CA GLY A 372 25.48 0.74 -8.66
C GLY A 372 25.69 0.34 -10.12
N GLY A 373 24.61 0.33 -10.89
CA GLY A 373 24.63 0.17 -12.33
C GLY A 373 23.61 -0.84 -12.84
N VAL A 374 23.30 -0.72 -14.13
CA VAL A 374 22.38 -1.60 -14.84
C VAL A 374 23.12 -2.90 -15.20
N LEU A 375 22.47 -4.04 -14.95
CA LEU A 375 22.97 -5.35 -15.36
C LEU A 375 22.62 -5.63 -16.81
N THR A 376 23.53 -6.26 -17.55
CA THR A 376 23.36 -6.61 -18.96
C THR A 376 23.85 -8.04 -19.21
N GLY A 377 23.38 -8.64 -20.29
CA GLY A 377 23.72 -10.01 -20.69
C GLY A 377 22.58 -11.01 -20.47
N GLU A 378 22.92 -12.30 -20.54
CA GLU A 378 21.96 -13.40 -20.39
C GLU A 378 21.29 -13.37 -19.01
N GLY A 379 19.96 -13.44 -18.99
CA GLY A 379 19.13 -13.33 -17.78
C GLY A 379 18.78 -11.90 -17.36
N TYR A 380 19.27 -10.88 -18.06
CA TYR A 380 19.02 -9.46 -17.80
C TYR A 380 18.49 -8.71 -19.03
N GLU A 381 17.86 -9.44 -19.96
CA GLU A 381 17.42 -8.92 -21.27
C GLU A 381 16.33 -7.85 -21.17
N SER A 382 15.57 -7.83 -20.06
CA SER A 382 14.54 -6.80 -19.80
C SER A 382 15.10 -5.39 -19.63
N GLY A 383 16.41 -5.26 -19.36
CA GLY A 383 17.05 -4.00 -19.01
C GLY A 383 16.61 -3.42 -17.66
N CYS A 384 15.82 -4.18 -16.88
CA CYS A 384 15.21 -3.71 -15.62
C CYS A 384 16.02 -4.06 -14.36
N TYR A 385 17.09 -4.86 -14.50
CA TYR A 385 17.91 -5.28 -13.36
C TYR A 385 19.01 -4.28 -13.05
N VAL A 386 19.14 -3.91 -11.77
CA VAL A 386 20.16 -2.98 -11.27
C VAL A 386 20.87 -3.57 -10.06
N LYS A 387 22.11 -3.14 -9.84
CA LYS A 387 22.84 -3.43 -8.60
C LYS A 387 22.38 -2.48 -7.49
N PRO A 388 21.99 -2.96 -6.30
CA PRO A 388 21.77 -2.08 -5.16
C PRO A 388 23.01 -1.24 -4.87
N ALA A 389 22.82 0.05 -4.57
CA ALA A 389 23.91 1.01 -4.39
C ALA A 389 23.90 1.59 -2.97
N ILE A 390 25.09 1.99 -2.50
CA ILE A 390 25.26 2.71 -1.24
C ILE A 390 26.11 3.96 -1.49
N ALA A 391 25.67 5.10 -0.98
CA ALA A 391 26.42 6.35 -1.01
C ALA A 391 26.55 6.96 0.40
N GLU A 392 27.74 7.46 0.75
CA GLU A 392 27.86 8.46 1.82
C GLU A 392 27.31 9.78 1.29
N ALA A 393 26.43 10.42 2.05
CA ALA A 393 25.78 11.66 1.64
C ALA A 393 25.48 12.55 2.85
N GLU A 394 25.33 13.85 2.60
CA GLU A 394 24.81 14.77 3.60
C GLU A 394 23.28 14.82 3.52
N ASN A 395 22.60 14.97 4.65
CA ASN A 395 21.13 15.07 4.66
C ASN A 395 20.63 16.27 3.85
N SER A 396 21.40 17.37 3.79
CA SER A 396 21.07 18.58 3.04
C SER A 396 20.99 18.39 1.52
N PHE A 397 21.53 17.29 0.99
CA PHE A 397 21.52 17.01 -0.45
C PHE A 397 20.08 16.84 -0.94
N GLU A 398 19.75 17.54 -2.02
CA GLU A 398 18.41 17.50 -2.60
C GLU A 398 18.00 16.06 -2.97
N ILE A 399 18.94 15.26 -3.49
CA ILE A 399 18.64 13.86 -3.85
C ILE A 399 18.35 12.97 -2.63
N VAL A 400 18.89 13.31 -1.45
CA VAL A 400 18.61 12.61 -0.18
C VAL A 400 17.24 13.01 0.38
N GLN A 401 16.79 14.24 0.11
CA GLN A 401 15.48 14.74 0.52
C GLN A 401 14.33 14.17 -0.33
N HIS A 402 14.60 13.80 -1.58
CA HIS A 402 13.60 13.23 -2.50
C HIS A 402 13.53 11.70 -2.45
N GLU A 403 12.32 11.16 -2.54
CA GLU A 403 12.13 9.72 -2.74
C GLU A 403 12.54 9.32 -4.16
N THR A 404 13.63 8.55 -4.27
CA THR A 404 13.92 7.74 -5.46
C THR A 404 13.44 6.31 -5.21
N PHE A 405 12.48 5.84 -6.00
CA PHE A 405 11.84 4.54 -5.82
C PHE A 405 12.67 3.37 -6.37
N ALA A 406 13.90 3.23 -5.87
CA ALA A 406 14.92 2.28 -6.33
C ALA A 406 15.88 1.89 -5.17
N PRO A 407 16.77 0.89 -5.33
CA PRO A 407 17.58 0.38 -4.23
C PRO A 407 18.86 1.21 -4.03
N VAL A 408 18.69 2.46 -3.58
CA VAL A 408 19.78 3.38 -3.21
C VAL A 408 19.69 3.68 -1.72
N LEU A 409 20.75 3.33 -0.97
CA LEU A 409 20.85 3.59 0.46
C LEU A 409 21.87 4.72 0.73
N TYR A 410 21.42 5.78 1.41
CA TYR A 410 22.28 6.88 1.83
C TYR A 410 22.77 6.67 3.27
N LEU A 411 24.08 6.64 3.48
CA LEU A 411 24.69 6.66 4.80
C LEU A 411 24.92 8.11 5.23
N ILE A 412 24.34 8.48 6.36
CA ILE A 412 24.39 9.83 6.91
C ILE A 412 24.99 9.74 8.31
N LYS A 413 25.98 10.58 8.60
CA LYS A 413 26.61 10.64 9.92
C LYS A 413 25.90 11.66 10.79
N TYR A 414 25.71 11.35 12.07
CA TYR A 414 25.36 12.33 13.09
C TYR A 414 26.29 12.24 14.30
N SER A 415 26.33 13.32 15.08
CA SER A 415 27.19 13.46 16.26
C SER A 415 26.36 13.96 17.44
N GLY A 416 26.81 13.69 18.66
CA GLY A 416 26.14 14.16 19.88
C GLY A 416 24.97 13.25 20.29
N THR A 417 23.84 13.85 20.64
CA THR A 417 22.72 13.12 21.24
C THR A 417 21.75 12.58 20.17
N VAL A 418 20.84 11.70 20.58
CA VAL A 418 19.86 11.07 19.67
C VAL A 418 18.90 12.10 19.06
N GLU A 419 18.66 13.22 19.75
CA GLU A 419 17.87 14.35 19.27
C GLU A 419 18.39 14.87 17.92
N ASN A 420 19.72 14.96 17.75
CA ASN A 420 20.31 15.39 16.48
C ASN A 420 20.00 14.41 15.33
N ALA A 421 19.93 13.10 15.61
CA ALA A 421 19.54 12.11 14.62
C ALA A 421 18.04 12.17 14.29
N ILE A 422 17.20 12.47 15.28
CA ILE A 422 15.76 12.65 15.12
C ILE A 422 15.49 13.90 14.26
N ASP A 423 16.21 15.00 14.46
CA ASP A 423 16.11 16.19 13.62
C ASP A 423 16.45 15.89 12.15
N VAL A 424 17.50 15.10 11.92
CA VAL A 424 17.88 14.62 10.57
C VAL A 424 16.78 13.72 9.98
N GLN A 425 16.24 12.80 10.77
CA GLN A 425 15.16 11.90 10.36
C GLN A 425 13.91 12.69 9.93
N ASN A 426 13.45 13.59 10.78
CA ASN A 426 12.23 14.38 10.62
C ASN A 426 12.37 15.47 9.53
N GLY A 427 13.60 15.84 9.16
CA GLY A 427 13.90 16.93 8.21
C GLY A 427 13.42 16.73 6.77
N VAL A 428 12.87 15.56 6.41
CA VAL A 428 12.29 15.29 5.07
C VAL A 428 10.78 15.54 5.04
N ALA A 429 10.25 15.80 3.85
CA ALA A 429 8.83 16.10 3.64
C ALA A 429 7.90 14.89 3.88
N GLN A 430 8.39 13.66 3.71
CA GLN A 430 7.65 12.41 3.89
C GLN A 430 7.65 11.99 5.37
N GLY A 431 6.63 11.24 5.81
CA GLY A 431 6.45 10.83 7.20
C GLY A 431 5.84 9.44 7.35
N LEU A 432 6.25 8.47 6.51
CA LEU A 432 5.70 7.12 6.53
C LEU A 432 6.25 6.29 7.69
N SER A 433 7.50 5.84 7.58
CA SER A 433 8.12 4.93 8.53
C SER A 433 9.50 5.38 8.98
N SER A 434 9.83 5.04 10.22
CA SER A 434 11.08 5.35 10.87
C SER A 434 11.48 4.20 11.80
N ALA A 435 12.77 4.04 12.06
CA ALA A 435 13.23 3.12 13.09
C ALA A 435 14.45 3.65 13.83
N ILE A 436 14.67 3.14 15.05
CA ILE A 436 15.89 3.30 15.82
C ILE A 436 16.43 1.93 16.24
N MET A 437 17.74 1.74 16.08
CA MET A 437 18.49 0.60 16.60
C MET A 437 19.24 1.06 17.85
N THR A 438 18.82 0.59 19.02
CA THR A 438 19.40 0.94 20.32
C THR A 438 19.04 -0.09 21.40
N ASN A 439 19.98 -0.38 22.31
CA ASN A 439 19.68 -1.09 23.56
C ASN A 439 19.45 -0.14 24.74
N ASN A 440 19.49 1.17 24.50
CA ASN A 440 19.24 2.19 25.50
C ASN A 440 17.75 2.50 25.60
N LEU A 441 17.15 2.12 26.74
CA LEU A 441 15.72 2.34 27.00
C LEU A 441 15.31 3.81 26.88
N ARG A 442 16.17 4.75 27.30
CA ARG A 442 15.82 6.19 27.27
C ARG A 442 15.78 6.72 25.85
N GLU A 443 16.71 6.27 25.00
CA GLU A 443 16.72 6.66 23.58
C GLU A 443 15.52 6.06 22.84
N ALA A 444 15.18 4.80 23.12
CA ALA A 444 14.01 4.13 22.55
C ALA A 444 12.71 4.88 22.91
N GLU A 445 12.49 5.17 24.20
CA GLU A 445 11.30 5.90 24.65
C GLU A 445 11.29 7.34 24.15
N HIS A 446 12.46 8.00 24.09
CA HIS A 446 12.56 9.36 23.53
C HIS A 446 12.15 9.38 22.06
N PHE A 447 12.65 8.43 21.26
CA PHE A 447 12.29 8.28 19.85
C PHE A 447 10.79 8.03 19.61
N LEU A 448 10.12 7.30 20.51
CA LEU A 448 8.67 7.03 20.43
C LEU A 448 7.81 8.13 21.08
N SER A 449 8.40 9.10 21.76
CA SER A 449 7.68 10.15 22.47
C SER A 449 7.21 11.29 21.55
N VAL A 450 6.48 12.25 22.12
CA VAL A 450 5.99 13.46 21.42
C VAL A 450 7.11 14.33 20.83
N VAL A 451 8.35 14.20 21.32
CA VAL A 451 9.52 14.93 20.78
C VAL A 451 10.36 14.07 19.84
N GLY A 452 9.92 12.84 19.57
CA GLY A 452 10.64 11.84 18.79
C GLY A 452 10.32 11.85 17.30
N SER A 453 10.14 10.67 16.72
CA SER A 453 9.80 10.54 15.30
C SER A 453 8.45 11.17 14.97
N ASP A 454 8.38 11.86 13.84
CA ASP A 454 7.16 12.42 13.27
C ASP A 454 6.49 11.53 12.20
N CYS A 455 6.89 10.25 12.12
CA CYS A 455 6.34 9.29 11.17
C CYS A 455 5.09 8.60 11.70
N GLY A 456 4.25 8.09 10.79
CA GLY A 456 3.08 7.30 11.17
C GLY A 456 3.42 5.91 11.72
N ILE A 457 4.59 5.37 11.34
CA ILE A 457 5.19 4.15 11.88
C ILE A 457 6.56 4.51 12.50
N ALA A 458 6.75 4.14 13.77
CA ALA A 458 7.99 4.34 14.50
C ALA A 458 8.40 3.06 15.24
N ASN A 459 9.54 2.52 14.84
CA ASN A 459 9.99 1.19 15.22
C ASN A 459 11.26 1.22 16.09
N VAL A 460 11.40 0.26 17.01
CA VAL A 460 12.61 0.06 17.82
C VAL A 460 13.16 -1.33 17.56
N ASN A 461 14.45 -1.43 17.20
CA ASN A 461 15.17 -2.68 16.94
C ASN A 461 14.58 -3.57 15.83
N ILE A 462 13.84 -2.98 14.90
CA ILE A 462 13.35 -3.58 13.66
C ILE A 462 13.46 -2.55 12.52
N GLY A 463 13.56 -3.00 11.27
CA GLY A 463 13.66 -2.10 10.11
C GLY A 463 12.38 -1.30 9.81
N THR A 464 12.44 -0.45 8.79
CA THR A 464 11.33 0.45 8.40
C THR A 464 10.13 -0.28 7.79
N SER A 465 10.28 -1.53 7.35
CA SER A 465 9.16 -2.36 6.87
C SER A 465 8.48 -3.18 7.97
N GLY A 466 8.84 -3.00 9.25
CA GLY A 466 8.15 -3.65 10.36
C GLY A 466 6.76 -3.07 10.57
N ALA A 467 5.75 -3.67 9.94
CA ALA A 467 4.34 -3.38 10.11
C ALA A 467 3.53 -4.65 9.88
N GLU A 468 2.32 -4.72 10.44
CA GLU A 468 1.50 -5.93 10.44
C GLU A 468 0.01 -5.57 10.51
N ILE A 469 -0.86 -6.51 10.12
CA ILE A 469 -2.31 -6.30 9.91
C ILE A 469 -3.03 -5.67 11.10
N GLY A 470 -2.61 -5.96 12.34
CA GLY A 470 -3.27 -5.42 13.54
C GLY A 470 -3.07 -3.92 13.75
N GLY A 471 -2.02 -3.32 13.16
CA GLY A 471 -1.71 -1.90 13.27
C GLY A 471 -2.34 -1.06 12.16
N ALA A 472 -2.64 0.20 12.46
CA ALA A 472 -3.03 1.18 11.43
C ALA A 472 -1.80 1.52 10.58
N PHE A 473 -1.77 1.06 9.33
CA PHE A 473 -0.70 1.32 8.40
C PHE A 473 -0.89 2.69 7.75
N GLY A 474 0.13 3.55 7.78
CA GLY A 474 0.16 4.78 7.00
C GLY A 474 1.07 5.84 7.59
N GLY A 475 1.09 7.03 7.00
CA GLY A 475 2.06 8.07 7.34
C GLY A 475 1.50 9.47 7.52
N GLU A 476 2.36 10.37 7.99
CA GLU A 476 2.10 11.77 8.23
C GLU A 476 2.74 12.66 7.14
N LYS A 477 2.59 13.98 7.27
CA LYS A 477 3.22 14.99 6.37
C LYS A 477 2.82 14.74 4.91
N GLU A 478 3.78 14.75 3.97
CA GLU A 478 3.50 14.51 2.55
C GLU A 478 3.19 13.04 2.21
N THR A 479 3.24 12.13 3.19
CA THR A 479 2.72 10.77 3.02
C THR A 479 1.18 10.75 3.01
N GLY A 480 0.52 11.79 3.53
CA GLY A 480 -0.88 12.08 3.23
C GLY A 480 -1.89 11.90 4.38
N GLY A 481 -1.50 11.31 5.52
CA GLY A 481 -2.36 11.18 6.70
C GLY A 481 -3.37 10.04 6.65
N GLY A 482 -3.40 9.25 5.57
CA GLY A 482 -4.22 8.04 5.47
C GLY A 482 -3.84 6.99 6.51
N ARG A 483 -4.79 6.10 6.81
CA ARG A 483 -4.53 4.86 7.54
C ARG A 483 -5.35 3.71 7.00
N GLU A 484 -4.72 2.56 6.82
CA GLU A 484 -5.30 1.32 6.30
C GLU A 484 -5.13 0.16 7.29
N SER A 485 -5.84 -0.94 7.03
CA SER A 485 -5.70 -2.21 7.76
C SER A 485 -6.20 -2.19 9.22
N GLY A 486 -5.33 -2.09 10.22
CA GLY A 486 -5.63 -2.40 11.61
C GLY A 486 -6.23 -1.26 12.44
N SER A 487 -6.24 -1.46 13.77
CA SER A 487 -6.83 -0.54 14.75
C SER A 487 -8.28 -0.15 14.39
N ASP A 488 -8.59 1.14 14.36
CA ASP A 488 -9.87 1.71 13.99
C ASP A 488 -9.86 2.38 12.60
N ALA A 489 -8.92 1.99 11.72
CA ALA A 489 -8.84 2.46 10.33
C ALA A 489 -10.17 2.26 9.58
N TRP A 490 -10.94 1.22 9.94
CA TRP A 490 -12.29 0.98 9.39
C TRP A 490 -13.23 2.20 9.48
N LYS A 491 -13.02 3.11 10.43
CA LYS A 491 -13.87 4.30 10.62
C LYS A 491 -13.85 5.25 9.42
N ILE A 492 -12.80 5.28 8.60
CA ILE A 492 -12.75 6.15 7.41
C ILE A 492 -13.74 5.70 6.33
N TYR A 493 -14.00 4.39 6.25
CA TYR A 493 -14.97 3.75 5.38
C TYR A 493 -16.42 3.93 5.87
N MET A 494 -16.65 4.56 7.02
CA MET A 494 -17.99 4.77 7.56
C MET A 494 -18.26 6.24 7.89
N ARG A 495 -19.54 6.61 7.98
CA ARG A 495 -19.97 7.92 8.47
C ARG A 495 -20.49 7.80 9.89
N ARG A 496 -19.95 8.63 10.79
CA ARG A 496 -20.39 8.73 12.18
C ARG A 496 -21.71 9.51 12.26
N GLN A 497 -22.62 9.10 13.13
CA GLN A 497 -23.85 9.80 13.46
C GLN A 497 -24.07 9.83 14.97
N THR A 498 -24.21 11.03 15.54
CA THR A 498 -24.61 11.23 16.94
C THR A 498 -26.13 11.33 17.02
N ASN A 499 -26.74 10.53 17.88
CA ASN A 499 -28.18 10.42 18.03
C ASN A 499 -28.56 10.81 19.45
N THR A 500 -29.65 11.55 19.57
CA THR A 500 -30.30 11.83 20.86
C THR A 500 -31.75 11.39 20.75
N ILE A 501 -32.15 10.45 21.60
CA ILE A 501 -33.51 9.93 21.67
C ILE A 501 -34.17 10.51 22.91
N ASN A 502 -35.21 11.31 22.74
CA ASN A 502 -36.17 11.59 23.79
C ASN A 502 -37.10 10.39 23.95
N TYR A 503 -37.04 9.68 25.08
CA TYR A 503 -37.94 8.55 25.35
C TYR A 503 -39.13 8.95 26.22
N THR A 504 -39.33 10.25 26.45
CA THR A 504 -40.49 10.80 27.17
C THR A 504 -41.52 11.38 26.22
N THR A 505 -42.70 11.71 26.75
CA THR A 505 -43.76 12.43 26.03
C THR A 505 -43.64 13.96 26.16
N SER A 506 -42.62 14.46 26.87
CA SER A 506 -42.36 15.89 27.07
C SER A 506 -41.10 16.32 26.33
N LEU A 507 -41.04 17.55 25.81
CA LEU A 507 -39.82 18.09 25.20
C LEU A 507 -39.24 19.20 26.06
N PRO A 508 -38.46 18.89 27.12
CA PRO A 508 -37.72 19.90 27.84
C PRO A 508 -36.67 20.52 26.91
N LEU A 509 -36.86 21.79 26.58
CA LEU A 509 -35.90 22.52 25.75
C LEU A 509 -34.62 22.73 26.55
N ALA A 510 -33.49 22.73 25.84
CA ALA A 510 -32.23 23.11 26.48
C ALA A 510 -32.29 24.58 26.91
N GLN A 511 -31.41 24.94 27.85
CA GLN A 511 -31.23 26.32 28.31
C GLN A 511 -32.43 26.91 29.07
N GLY A 512 -33.39 26.09 29.51
CA GLY A 512 -34.51 26.55 30.35
C GLY A 512 -35.56 27.41 29.65
N ILE A 513 -35.51 27.49 28.32
CA ILE A 513 -36.51 28.22 27.51
C ILE A 513 -37.84 27.44 27.55
N LYS A 514 -38.96 28.13 27.69
CA LYS A 514 -40.31 27.56 27.64
C LYS A 514 -41.09 28.20 26.50
N PHE A 515 -41.70 27.38 25.65
CA PHE A 515 -42.71 27.82 24.69
C PHE A 515 -44.06 27.27 25.14
N ASP A 516 -45.06 28.14 25.28
CA ASP A 516 -46.45 27.74 25.49
C ASP A 516 -47.10 27.46 24.12
N LEU A 517 -46.86 26.27 23.55
CA LEU A 517 -47.37 25.83 22.25
C LEU A 517 -48.35 24.67 22.39
#